data_AF-A0A433CYB9-F1
#
_entry.id   AF-A0A433CYB9-F1
#
_cell.length_a   1.000
_cell.length_b   1.000
_cell.length_c   1.000
_cell.angle_alpha   90.00
_cell.angle_beta   90.00
_cell.angle_gamma   90.00
#
_symmetry.space_group_name_H-M   'P 1'
#
loop_
_entity.id
_entity.type
_entity.pdbx_description
1 polymer ?
#
loop_
_entity_poly.entity_id
_entity_poly.type
_entity_poly.pdbx_seq_one_letter_code
_entity_poly.pdbx_strand_id
1 'polypeptide(L)'
;MSDIHKKNLSSKLMAMKFMKRQQERELNQKREQEQQRVITEAQWVIEYEGAEIEKPKLQVEYESSYMAFEYKATVGRRSFGNFNPEIEKKLDEAASPTREAQERPNVDEDDMRHFANKSGISASSVMTRPQSAQPAKKRRYPKEDDGSGPRTNKQSKVQEDADRWAFKKPE
;
A
#
# COMPACT_ATOMS: atom_id res chain seq x y z
N MET A 1 49.97 16.89 -41.00
CA MET A 1 48.71 16.19 -40.66
C MET A 1 47.70 17.28 -40.32
N SER A 2 46.77 17.57 -41.23
CA SER A 2 45.83 18.68 -41.10
C SER A 2 44.72 18.31 -40.13
N ASP A 3 44.65 19.01 -38.99
CA ASP A 3 43.54 18.92 -38.05
C ASP A 3 42.23 19.35 -38.73
N ILE A 4 41.37 18.38 -39.01
CA ILE A 4 40.03 18.61 -39.53
C ILE A 4 39.25 19.32 -38.44
N HIS A 5 39.07 20.64 -38.60
CA HIS A 5 38.32 21.47 -37.67
C HIS A 5 36.86 20.99 -37.65
N LYS A 6 36.51 20.18 -36.64
CA LYS A 6 35.13 19.76 -36.40
C LYS A 6 34.33 21.00 -36.02
N LYS A 7 33.32 21.33 -36.83
CA LYS A 7 32.40 22.43 -36.57
C LYS A 7 31.53 22.06 -35.36
N ASN A 8 31.92 22.52 -34.18
CA ASN A 8 31.13 22.36 -32.97
C ASN A 8 30.03 23.43 -32.88
N LEU A 9 28.92 23.07 -32.24
CA LEU A 9 27.87 24.03 -31.91
C LEU A 9 28.37 25.05 -30.89
N SER A 10 27.78 26.25 -30.91
CA SER A 10 28.14 27.30 -29.94
C SER A 10 27.82 26.87 -28.50
N SER A 11 28.61 27.33 -27.55
CA SER A 11 28.45 27.01 -26.12
C SER A 11 27.06 27.42 -25.58
N LYS A 12 26.54 28.55 -26.04
CA LYS A 12 25.20 29.03 -25.68
C LYS A 12 24.09 28.10 -26.16
N LEU A 13 24.22 27.54 -27.37
CA LEU A 13 23.25 26.57 -27.91
C LEU A 13 23.31 25.26 -27.12
N MET A 14 24.50 24.75 -26.82
CA MET A 14 24.70 23.54 -26.02
C MET A 14 24.17 23.68 -24.59
N ALA A 15 24.20 24.89 -24.03
CA ALA A 15 23.67 25.17 -22.69
C ALA A 15 22.13 25.18 -22.63
N MET A 16 21.43 25.23 -23.76
CA MET A 16 19.97 25.23 -23.79
C MET A 16 19.40 23.89 -23.30
N LYS A 17 18.25 23.95 -22.62
CA LYS A 17 17.63 22.77 -21.97
C LYS A 17 17.35 21.63 -22.95
N PHE A 18 16.98 21.92 -24.20
CA PHE A 18 16.67 20.87 -25.17
C PHE A 18 17.93 20.08 -25.57
N MET A 19 19.07 20.76 -25.75
CA MET A 19 20.36 20.11 -26.00
C MET A 19 20.77 19.24 -24.81
N LYS A 20 20.63 19.77 -23.58
CA LYS A 20 20.92 19.00 -22.36
C LYS A 20 20.05 17.77 -22.22
N ARG A 21 18.73 17.89 -22.42
CA ARG A 21 17.80 16.76 -22.36
C ARG A 21 18.11 15.69 -23.41
N GLN A 22 18.51 16.10 -24.61
CA GLN A 22 18.93 15.16 -25.65
C GLN A 22 20.21 14.43 -25.24
N GLN A 23 21.22 15.15 -24.75
CA GLN A 23 22.48 14.56 -24.26
C GLN A 23 22.25 13.62 -23.08
N GLU A 24 21.40 14.01 -22.12
CA GLU A 24 21.02 13.17 -20.98
C GLU A 24 20.31 11.89 -21.44
N ARG A 25 19.41 12.00 -22.43
CA ARG A 25 18.73 10.83 -23.00
C ARG A 25 19.73 9.89 -23.68
N GLU A 26 20.62 10.42 -24.51
CA GLU A 26 21.65 9.63 -25.21
C GLU A 26 22.61 8.96 -24.20
N LEU A 27 22.98 9.66 -23.13
CA LEU A 27 23.84 9.13 -22.07
C LEU A 27 23.11 8.05 -21.27
N ASN A 28 21.85 8.25 -20.91
CA ASN A 28 21.05 7.26 -20.21
C ASN A 28 20.86 5.99 -21.06
N GLN A 29 20.58 6.15 -22.35
CA GLN A 29 20.46 5.02 -23.27
C GLN A 29 21.77 4.22 -23.38
N LYS A 30 22.92 4.91 -23.45
CA LYS A 30 24.23 4.22 -23.45
C LYS A 30 24.46 3.45 -22.15
N ARG A 31 24.13 4.05 -21.00
CA ARG A 31 24.25 3.38 -19.69
C ARG A 31 23.34 2.16 -19.59
N GLU A 32 22.10 2.27 -20.06
CA GLU A 32 21.14 1.15 -20.07
C GLU A 32 21.61 0.02 -20.99
N GLN A 33 22.13 0.33 -22.18
CA GLN A 33 22.73 -0.66 -23.07
C GLN A 33 23.93 -1.36 -22.43
N GLU A 34 24.79 -0.62 -21.73
CA GLU A 34 25.93 -1.19 -21.03
C GLU A 34 25.49 -2.10 -19.87
N GLN A 35 24.50 -1.69 -19.08
CA GLN A 35 23.90 -2.52 -18.03
C GLN A 35 23.28 -3.79 -18.60
N GLN A 36 22.48 -3.66 -19.66
CA GLN A 36 21.84 -4.79 -20.33
C GLN A 36 22.90 -5.74 -20.89
N ARG A 37 23.97 -5.21 -21.48
CA ARG A 37 25.09 -5.99 -21.98
C ARG A 37 25.74 -6.80 -20.87
N VAL A 38 26.07 -6.18 -19.73
CA VAL A 38 26.65 -6.88 -18.57
C VAL A 38 25.73 -7.99 -18.08
N ILE A 39 24.42 -7.72 -17.98
CA ILE A 39 23.43 -8.73 -17.56
C ILE A 39 23.40 -9.88 -18.57
N THR A 40 23.35 -9.59 -19.87
CA THR A 40 23.29 -10.63 -20.91
C THR A 40 24.56 -11.47 -21.01
N GLU A 41 25.73 -10.86 -20.79
CA GLU A 41 27.01 -11.58 -20.77
C GLU A 41 27.12 -12.49 -19.52
N ALA A 42 26.50 -12.10 -18.42
CA ALA A 42 26.47 -12.87 -17.17
C ALA A 42 25.33 -13.90 -17.10
N GLN A 43 24.26 -13.74 -17.90
CA GLN A 43 23.10 -14.62 -17.86
C GLN A 43 23.41 -15.95 -18.56
N TRP A 44 23.50 -17.01 -17.77
CA TRP A 44 23.62 -18.36 -18.30
C TRP A 44 22.24 -19.00 -18.39
N VAL A 45 21.92 -19.58 -19.53
CA VAL A 45 20.68 -20.35 -19.75
C VAL A 45 21.04 -21.83 -19.77
N ILE A 46 20.38 -22.62 -18.94
CA ILE A 46 20.49 -24.08 -18.96
C ILE A 46 19.29 -24.60 -19.73
N GLU A 47 19.54 -25.14 -20.92
CA GLU A 47 18.52 -25.78 -21.74
C GLU A 47 18.38 -27.25 -21.31
N TYR A 48 17.25 -27.57 -20.69
CA TYR A 48 16.92 -28.94 -20.31
C TYR A 48 16.22 -29.65 -21.48
N GLU A 49 16.98 -30.11 -22.47
CA GLU A 49 16.43 -31.03 -23.48
C GLU A 49 16.14 -32.39 -22.82
N GLY A 50 14.86 -32.74 -22.68
CA GLY A 50 14.44 -34.09 -22.27
C GLY A 50 14.42 -34.38 -20.76
N ALA A 51 14.74 -33.42 -19.89
CA ALA A 51 14.53 -33.59 -18.45
C ALA A 51 13.10 -33.18 -18.09
N GLU A 52 12.21 -34.15 -17.98
CA GLU A 52 10.89 -33.94 -17.39
C GLU A 52 11.09 -33.70 -15.89
N ILE A 53 11.35 -32.43 -15.52
CA ILE A 53 11.48 -32.04 -14.12
C ILE A 53 10.11 -32.29 -13.49
N GLU A 54 10.00 -33.38 -12.74
CA GLU A 54 8.79 -33.72 -12.00
C GLU A 54 8.42 -32.52 -11.12
N LYS A 55 7.30 -31.87 -11.45
CA LYS A 55 6.82 -30.74 -10.64
C LYS A 55 6.66 -31.24 -9.21
N PRO A 56 7.17 -30.51 -8.21
CA PRO A 56 7.02 -30.94 -6.82
C PRO A 56 5.53 -31.07 -6.50
N LYS A 57 5.16 -32.13 -5.79
CA LYS A 57 3.76 -32.45 -5.43
C LYS A 57 3.07 -31.33 -4.62
N LEU A 58 3.86 -30.44 -4.01
CA LEU A 58 3.42 -29.28 -3.28
C LEU A 58 4.32 -28.09 -3.64
N GLN A 59 3.73 -27.00 -4.13
CA GLN A 59 4.40 -25.74 -4.36
C GLN A 59 4.03 -24.79 -3.23
N VAL A 60 5.03 -24.38 -2.44
CA VAL A 60 4.86 -23.38 -1.38
C VAL A 60 5.62 -22.14 -1.81
N GLU A 61 4.89 -21.04 -1.96
CA GLU A 61 5.46 -19.73 -2.30
C GLU A 61 5.57 -18.90 -1.02
N TYR A 62 6.77 -18.38 -0.76
CA TYR A 62 7.03 -17.52 0.39
C TYR A 62 7.02 -16.07 -0.07
N GLU A 63 5.93 -15.38 0.22
CA GLU A 63 5.82 -13.95 -0.01
C GLU A 63 6.32 -13.16 1.19
N SER A 64 7.08 -12.08 0.91
CA SER A 64 7.59 -11.18 1.96
C SER A 64 6.50 -10.26 2.54
N SER A 65 5.36 -10.16 1.86
CA SER A 65 4.28 -9.23 2.20
C SER A 65 3.05 -9.96 2.76
N TYR A 66 2.43 -9.37 3.79
CA TYR A 66 1.16 -9.86 4.34
C TYR A 66 -0.06 -9.47 3.50
N MET A 67 0.11 -8.60 2.50
CA MET A 67 -0.99 -8.08 1.69
C MET A 67 -1.76 -9.19 0.95
N ALA A 68 -1.11 -10.30 0.60
CA ALA A 68 -1.76 -11.44 -0.04
C ALA A 68 -2.80 -12.14 0.85
N PHE A 69 -2.65 -12.06 2.18
CA PHE A 69 -3.58 -12.64 3.15
C PHE A 69 -4.76 -11.73 3.49
N GLU A 70 -4.62 -10.42 3.26
CA GLU A 70 -5.68 -9.45 3.55
C GLU A 70 -6.69 -9.38 2.39
N TYR A 71 -7.98 -9.50 2.71
CA TYR A 71 -9.04 -9.39 1.71
C TYR A 71 -9.18 -7.96 1.13
N LYS A 72 -8.77 -6.94 1.91
CA LYS A 72 -8.82 -5.53 1.51
C LYS A 72 -7.58 -4.80 2.01
N ALA A 73 -6.79 -4.29 1.09
CA ALA A 73 -5.70 -3.38 1.41
C ALA A 73 -6.28 -2.08 1.99
N THR A 74 -6.03 -1.80 3.26
CA THR A 74 -6.50 -0.57 3.91
C THR A 74 -5.47 0.54 3.72
N VAL A 75 -5.88 1.68 3.18
CA VAL A 75 -5.02 2.86 3.07
C VAL A 75 -4.75 3.44 4.46
N GLY A 76 -3.48 3.57 4.83
CA GLY A 76 -3.07 4.08 6.16
C GLY A 76 -3.34 5.57 6.37
N ARG A 77 -3.27 6.39 5.30
CA ARG A 77 -3.57 7.83 5.38
C ARG A 77 -5.08 8.06 5.35
N ARG A 78 -5.62 8.63 6.43
CA ARG A 78 -7.06 8.90 6.60
C ARG A 78 -7.26 10.31 7.13
N SER A 79 -8.30 10.99 6.64
CA SER A 79 -8.85 12.19 7.26
C SER A 79 -10.30 11.94 7.66
N PHE A 80 -10.80 12.74 8.59
CA PHE A 80 -12.15 12.61 9.13
C PHE A 80 -12.80 13.98 9.19
N GLY A 81 -14.13 13.99 9.17
CA GLY A 81 -14.92 15.19 9.41
C GLY A 81 -14.75 16.26 8.33
N ASN A 82 -14.56 15.85 7.07
CA ASN A 82 -14.41 16.76 5.95
C ASN A 82 -13.14 17.65 6.03
N PHE A 83 -12.16 17.25 6.85
CA PHE A 83 -10.91 18.01 7.04
C PHE A 83 -10.07 18.06 5.76
N ASN A 84 -10.09 16.97 4.99
CA ASN A 84 -9.50 16.94 3.66
C ASN A 84 -10.35 16.07 2.72
N PRO A 85 -11.19 16.70 1.88
CA PRO A 85 -12.09 15.94 1.00
C PRO A 85 -11.35 15.14 -0.06
N GLU A 86 -10.12 15.53 -0.45
CA GLU A 86 -9.34 14.78 -1.44
C GLU A 86 -8.86 13.44 -0.88
N ILE A 87 -8.50 13.38 0.40
CA ILE A 87 -8.07 12.14 1.06
C ILE A 87 -9.26 11.24 1.33
N GLU A 88 -10.40 11.81 1.77
CA GLU A 88 -11.64 11.07 2.01
C GLU A 88 -12.14 10.43 0.71
N LYS A 89 -12.14 11.18 -0.40
CA LYS A 89 -12.49 10.63 -1.71
C LYS A 89 -11.59 9.48 -2.15
N LYS A 90 -10.26 9.59 -1.96
CA LYS A 90 -9.31 8.51 -2.27
C LYS A 90 -9.54 7.27 -1.42
N LEU A 91 -9.96 7.45 -0.18
CA LEU A 91 -10.30 6.34 0.71
C LEU A 91 -11.56 5.63 0.23
N ASP A 92 -12.57 6.38 -0.21
CA ASP A 92 -13.81 5.80 -0.76
C ASP A 92 -13.54 5.03 -2.07
N GLU A 93 -12.69 5.57 -2.94
CA GLU A 93 -12.26 4.89 -4.17
C GLU A 93 -11.49 3.59 -3.85
N ALA A 94 -10.57 3.62 -2.89
CA ALA A 94 -9.79 2.45 -2.49
C ALA A 94 -10.60 1.40 -1.70
N ALA A 95 -11.69 1.81 -1.04
CA ALA A 95 -12.57 0.91 -0.29
C ALA A 95 -13.61 0.21 -1.18
N SER A 96 -13.84 0.74 -2.40
CA SER A 96 -14.70 0.09 -3.37
C SER A 96 -14.15 -1.30 -3.73
N PRO A 97 -14.99 -2.35 -3.79
CA PRO A 97 -14.51 -3.67 -4.16
C PRO A 97 -14.05 -3.62 -5.61
N THR A 98 -12.74 -3.61 -5.83
CA THR A 98 -12.15 -3.91 -7.13
C THR A 98 -12.66 -5.29 -7.58
N ARG A 99 -13.01 -5.43 -8.86
CA ARG A 99 -13.59 -6.64 -9.47
C ARG A 99 -12.85 -7.94 -9.11
N GLU A 100 -11.56 -7.88 -8.81
CA GLU A 100 -10.71 -9.00 -8.38
C GLU A 100 -11.19 -9.69 -7.09
N ALA A 101 -11.85 -8.97 -6.17
CA ALA A 101 -12.39 -9.57 -4.94
C ALA A 101 -13.67 -10.42 -5.18
N GLN A 102 -14.27 -10.31 -6.37
CA GLN A 102 -15.50 -11.02 -6.78
C GLN A 102 -15.21 -12.30 -7.58
N GLU A 103 -13.98 -12.47 -8.08
CA GLU A 103 -13.56 -13.66 -8.85
C GLU A 103 -13.02 -14.81 -7.98
N ARG A 104 -12.94 -14.63 -6.65
CA ARG A 104 -12.66 -15.77 -5.76
C ARG A 104 -13.86 -16.73 -5.84
N PRO A 105 -13.66 -18.03 -6.15
CA PRO A 105 -14.75 -18.98 -6.15
C PRO A 105 -15.36 -18.98 -4.74
N ASN A 106 -16.66 -18.70 -4.64
CA ASN A 106 -17.44 -19.11 -3.48
C ASN A 106 -17.30 -20.64 -3.46
N VAL A 107 -16.44 -21.15 -2.58
CA VAL A 107 -16.39 -22.58 -2.31
C VAL A 107 -17.71 -22.89 -1.61
N ASP A 108 -18.64 -23.51 -2.34
CA ASP A 108 -19.94 -23.86 -1.80
C ASP A 108 -19.76 -24.73 -0.55
N GLU A 109 -20.63 -24.56 0.46
CA GLU A 109 -20.54 -25.33 1.71
C GLU A 109 -20.52 -26.85 1.47
N ASP A 110 -21.12 -27.30 0.36
CA ASP A 110 -21.15 -28.70 -0.04
C ASP A 110 -19.78 -29.23 -0.46
N ASP A 111 -18.96 -28.44 -1.15
CA ASP A 111 -17.58 -28.82 -1.49
C ASP A 111 -16.70 -28.91 -0.25
N MET A 112 -16.93 -28.03 0.72
CA MET A 112 -16.22 -28.04 2.01
C MET A 112 -16.59 -29.26 2.87
N ARG A 113 -17.88 -29.62 2.89
CA ARG A 113 -18.37 -30.84 3.56
C ARG A 113 -17.81 -32.10 2.90
N HIS A 114 -17.72 -32.11 1.57
CA HIS A 114 -17.18 -33.24 0.83
C HIS A 114 -15.70 -33.47 1.13
N PHE A 115 -14.92 -32.40 1.31
CA PHE A 115 -13.52 -32.46 1.72
C PHE A 115 -13.34 -32.89 3.19
N ALA A 116 -14.15 -32.34 4.11
CA ALA A 116 -14.10 -32.71 5.54
C ALA A 116 -14.39 -34.20 5.77
N ASN A 117 -15.40 -34.75 5.07
CA ASN A 117 -15.74 -36.17 5.14
C ASN A 117 -14.64 -37.07 4.56
N LYS A 118 -13.90 -36.60 3.54
CA LYS A 118 -12.79 -37.34 2.92
C LYS A 118 -11.51 -37.30 3.73
N SER A 119 -11.29 -36.23 4.50
CA SER A 119 -10.10 -36.02 5.32
C SER A 119 -10.23 -36.51 6.77
N GLY A 120 -11.42 -37.01 7.16
CA GLY A 120 -11.68 -37.53 8.51
C GLY A 120 -11.74 -36.45 9.60
N ILE A 121 -11.85 -35.17 9.20
CA ILE A 121 -11.91 -34.03 10.12
C ILE A 121 -13.37 -33.79 10.49
N SER A 122 -13.68 -33.94 11.78
CA SER A 122 -15.02 -33.68 12.31
C SER A 122 -15.45 -32.22 12.03
N ALA A 123 -16.62 -32.05 11.42
CA ALA A 123 -17.22 -30.75 11.09
C ALA A 123 -17.39 -29.82 12.31
N SER A 124 -17.33 -30.37 13.53
CA SER A 124 -17.39 -29.58 14.78
C SER A 124 -16.13 -28.74 15.08
N SER A 125 -15.01 -29.02 14.43
CA SER A 125 -13.75 -28.27 14.62
C SER A 125 -13.60 -27.06 13.69
N VAL A 126 -14.55 -26.86 12.76
CA VAL A 126 -14.52 -25.72 11.83
C VAL A 126 -15.11 -24.52 12.53
N MET A 127 -14.26 -23.56 12.90
CA MET A 127 -14.67 -22.31 13.57
C MET A 127 -15.77 -21.60 12.76
N THR A 128 -17.01 -21.70 13.24
CA THR A 128 -18.13 -20.96 12.67
C THR A 128 -17.95 -19.49 13.00
N ARG A 129 -17.96 -18.64 11.96
CA ARG A 129 -17.89 -17.18 12.07
C ARG A 129 -19.00 -16.69 13.02
N PRO A 130 -18.71 -15.90 14.07
CA PRO A 130 -19.77 -15.36 14.91
C PRO A 130 -20.63 -14.41 14.09
N GLN A 131 -21.95 -14.64 14.07
CA GLN A 131 -22.88 -13.74 13.40
C GLN A 131 -22.87 -12.36 14.08
N SER A 132 -22.80 -11.31 13.27
CA SER A 132 -22.81 -9.93 13.72
C SER A 132 -24.08 -9.62 14.51
N ALA A 133 -23.91 -9.22 15.78
CA ALA A 133 -25.00 -8.82 16.65
C ALA A 133 -25.82 -7.67 16.03
N GLN A 134 -27.14 -7.82 16.00
CA GLN A 134 -28.08 -6.80 15.53
C GLN A 134 -27.91 -5.48 16.32
N PRO A 135 -28.08 -4.30 15.68
CA PRO A 135 -27.84 -3.02 16.34
C PRO A 135 -28.87 -2.77 17.45
N ALA A 136 -28.36 -2.57 18.68
CA ALA A 136 -29.18 -2.27 19.85
C ALA A 136 -29.99 -0.96 19.67
N LYS A 137 -31.26 -0.98 20.05
CA LYS A 137 -32.17 0.17 20.02
C LYS A 137 -31.61 1.30 20.91
N LYS A 138 -31.40 2.48 20.33
CA LYS A 138 -30.95 3.69 21.05
C LYS A 138 -31.97 4.07 22.14
N ARG A 139 -31.58 3.97 23.41
CA ARG A 139 -32.29 4.59 24.55
C ARG A 139 -32.25 6.10 24.38
N ARG A 140 -33.42 6.75 24.33
CA ARG A 140 -33.54 8.21 24.43
C ARG A 140 -33.26 8.62 25.88
N TYR A 141 -32.35 9.57 26.07
CA TYR A 141 -32.15 10.23 27.36
C TYR A 141 -33.25 11.29 27.57
N PRO A 142 -33.79 11.45 28.80
CA PRO A 142 -34.70 12.55 29.10
C PRO A 142 -33.93 13.88 29.10
N LYS A 143 -34.61 14.92 28.65
CA LYS A 143 -34.10 16.30 28.57
C LYS A 143 -34.23 16.92 29.95
N GLU A 144 -33.11 17.26 30.58
CA GLU A 144 -33.12 18.00 31.84
C GLU A 144 -33.18 19.51 31.61
N ASP A 145 -33.81 20.12 32.60
CA ASP A 145 -34.39 21.45 32.74
C ASP A 145 -33.35 22.58 32.90
N ASP A 146 -33.81 23.79 32.64
CA ASP A 146 -33.05 25.03 32.68
C ASP A 146 -32.57 25.35 34.11
N GLY A 147 -31.27 25.22 34.35
CA GLY A 147 -30.64 25.49 35.65
C GLY A 147 -29.39 26.34 35.53
N SER A 148 -29.50 27.62 35.89
CA SER A 148 -28.41 28.59 36.01
C SER A 148 -27.35 28.15 37.05
N GLY A 149 -26.08 28.04 36.61
CA GLY A 149 -24.91 27.82 37.47
C GLY A 149 -23.64 28.46 36.86
N PRO A 150 -22.65 28.85 37.67
CA PRO A 150 -21.73 29.95 37.34
C PRO A 150 -20.64 29.55 36.34
N ARG A 151 -20.35 30.45 35.40
CA ARG A 151 -19.27 30.33 34.42
C ARG A 151 -17.91 30.52 35.11
N THR A 152 -17.18 29.43 35.37
CA THR A 152 -15.76 29.53 35.70
C THR A 152 -14.93 29.64 34.42
N ASN A 153 -14.01 30.61 34.43
CA ASN A 153 -13.26 31.11 33.30
C ASN A 153 -12.21 30.07 32.83
N LYS A 154 -12.36 29.54 31.61
CA LYS A 154 -11.48 28.52 31.01
C LYS A 154 -10.12 29.06 30.55
N GLN A 155 -9.87 30.36 30.64
CA GLN A 155 -8.65 30.97 30.11
C GLN A 155 -7.42 30.79 31.01
N SER A 156 -7.57 30.64 32.33
CA SER A 156 -6.40 30.48 33.23
C SER A 156 -5.75 29.10 33.14
N LYS A 157 -6.51 28.04 32.81
CA LYS A 157 -6.00 26.66 32.83
C LYS A 157 -5.11 26.34 31.63
N VAL A 158 -5.29 27.04 30.51
CA VAL A 158 -4.47 26.84 29.29
C VAL A 158 -3.07 27.45 29.45
N GLN A 159 -2.91 28.50 30.26
CA GLN A 159 -1.61 29.12 30.52
C GLN A 159 -0.74 28.30 31.48
N GLU A 160 -1.33 27.71 32.53
CA GLU A 160 -0.59 26.88 33.48
C GLU A 160 -0.01 25.60 32.84
N ASP A 161 -0.71 25.01 31.86
CA ASP A 161 -0.24 23.82 31.14
C ASP A 161 0.87 24.15 30.13
N ALA A 162 0.91 25.37 29.59
CA ALA A 162 1.96 25.81 28.65
C ALA A 162 3.31 26.03 29.35
N ASP A 163 3.30 26.57 30.57
CA ASP A 163 4.51 26.78 31.37
C ASP A 163 5.11 25.46 31.88
N ARG A 164 4.28 24.41 32.01
CA ARG A 164 4.72 23.08 32.46
C ARG A 164 5.51 22.30 31.40
N TRP A 165 5.35 22.62 30.12
CA TRP A 165 6.08 21.98 29.01
C TRP A 165 7.19 22.86 28.41
N ALA A 166 7.47 24.02 29.00
CA ALA A 166 8.59 24.85 28.59
C ALA A 166 9.93 24.15 28.91
N PHE A 167 10.63 23.71 27.85
CA PHE A 167 11.94 23.07 27.92
C PHE A 167 13.00 24.06 28.43
N LYS A 168 13.46 23.88 29.67
CA LYS A 168 14.59 24.63 30.24
C LYS A 168 15.90 24.00 29.78
N LYS A 169 16.68 24.73 28.98
CA LYS A 169 18.02 24.31 28.58
C LYS A 169 18.97 24.38 29.78
N PRO A 170 19.82 23.37 30.02
CA PRO A 170 20.83 23.42 31.07
C PRO A 170 22.00 24.35 30.67
N GLU A 171 22.57 25.02 31.67
CA GLU A 171 23.83 25.78 31.60
C GLU A 171 25.06 24.87 31.51
#